data_AF-A0A9N8EVU6-F1
#
_entry.id   AF-A0A9N8EVU6-F1
#
_cell.length_a   1.000
_cell.length_b   1.000
_cell.length_c   1.000
_cell.angle_alpha   90.00
_cell.angle_beta   90.00
_cell.angle_gamma   90.00
#
_symmetry.space_group_name_H-M   'P 1'
#
loop_
_entity.id
_entity.type
_entity.pdbx_description
1 polymer ?
#
loop_
_entity_poly.entity_id
_entity_poly.type
_entity_poly.pdbx_seq_one_letter_code
_entity_poly.pdbx_strand_id
1 'polypeptide(L)'
;MIHRHSPSARNGIPTLIMAIFCWLVFVTWAVVEAVNPSEDEARSSGGLGDSSLPLAVSLYLESPETAIELWGPISDWDTQHVTTLDRLFEGAINFDEDLSHWNTDKVTSMEYTFAGAAHFNQPLNTWNVAKVSSLFGTFNGASTFNQNLNKWDTSKVTDMGSTFKGAYEFDGSLNGWNTTSVRNMERMFYGASFFTDQRNSLKKWDVTSVTTMHSMFSGATAFAGDITTWKPWSVTSFMGMFAYTASFDQDLSGWDVSSAIFMDRMFYRAVAFESELCWDDSISDGVSGSEIFCGSSGEFTLECVVIPSGSEDYCPETYDEFEEDEELRDGLTQQREQETQSQEAAIPVGDGNSPGYGGSGGIGALNPGGMGRDHPEYTANLNGWQNSPTTTTTEEQEGEEVVPAAAEDNPGGAPLD
;
A
#
# COMPACT_ATOMS: atom_id res chain seq x y z
N MET A 1 -11.04 78.22 26.02
CA MET A 1 -10.33 76.97 25.68
C MET A 1 -10.74 75.92 26.69
N ILE A 2 -11.35 74.86 26.17
CA ILE A 2 -12.03 73.78 26.88
C ILE A 2 -11.04 72.62 27.10
N HIS A 3 -11.12 71.97 28.27
CA HIS A 3 -10.91 70.53 28.59
C HIS A 3 -10.42 70.46 30.05
N ARG A 4 -11.22 70.11 31.09
CA ARG A 4 -11.89 68.83 31.42
C ARG A 4 -11.00 67.60 31.26
N HIS A 5 -10.36 67.20 32.36
CA HIS A 5 -9.93 65.83 32.59
C HIS A 5 -11.13 64.99 33.07
N SER A 6 -11.46 63.96 32.29
CA SER A 6 -12.24 62.79 32.71
C SER A 6 -11.31 61.57 32.76
N PRO A 7 -11.57 60.58 33.63
CA PRO A 7 -10.82 59.33 33.72
C PRO A 7 -11.27 58.35 32.62
N SER A 8 -10.31 57.72 31.92
CA SER A 8 -10.60 56.71 30.90
C SER A 8 -10.31 55.30 31.42
N ALA A 9 -11.37 54.50 31.39
CA ALA A 9 -11.51 53.05 31.32
C ALA A 9 -10.24 52.17 31.40
N ARG A 10 -10.18 51.32 32.43
CA ARG A 10 -9.46 50.03 32.37
C ARG A 10 -10.24 49.10 31.45
N ASN A 11 -9.68 48.80 30.28
CA ASN A 11 -10.20 47.79 29.36
C ASN A 11 -9.98 46.38 29.94
N GLY A 12 -11.08 45.65 30.10
CA GLY A 12 -11.09 44.22 30.38
C GLY A 12 -10.75 43.43 29.13
N ILE A 13 -9.55 42.83 29.12
CA ILE A 13 -9.16 41.77 28.19
C ILE A 13 -8.36 40.64 28.93
N PRO A 14 -8.80 40.11 30.09
CA PRO A 14 -8.35 38.77 30.50
C PRO A 14 -9.44 37.69 30.39
N THR A 15 -10.71 38.08 30.20
CA THR A 15 -11.83 37.12 30.29
C THR A 15 -12.02 36.26 29.05
N LEU A 16 -11.64 36.72 27.85
CA LEU A 16 -11.82 35.92 26.63
C LEU A 16 -10.75 34.83 26.50
N ILE A 17 -9.48 35.13 26.80
CA ILE A 17 -8.40 34.14 26.80
C ILE A 17 -8.61 33.11 27.92
N MET A 18 -9.07 33.55 29.09
CA MET A 18 -9.41 32.67 30.20
C MET A 18 -10.70 31.87 29.95
N ALA A 19 -11.65 32.39 29.16
CA ALA A 19 -12.81 31.63 28.71
C ALA A 19 -12.48 30.61 27.61
N ILE A 20 -11.55 30.91 26.71
CA ILE A 20 -11.03 29.95 25.71
C ILE A 20 -10.21 28.86 26.40
N PHE A 21 -9.35 29.22 27.36
CA PHE A 21 -8.66 28.24 28.21
C PHE A 21 -9.63 27.43 29.06
N CYS A 22 -10.63 28.05 29.69
CA CYS A 22 -11.65 27.30 30.44
C CYS A 22 -12.54 26.45 29.52
N TRP A 23 -12.79 26.85 28.27
CA TRP A 23 -13.57 26.07 27.31
C TRP A 23 -12.76 24.90 26.75
N LEU A 24 -11.47 25.09 26.45
CA LEU A 24 -10.55 24.00 26.12
C LEU A 24 -10.38 23.03 27.30
N VAL A 25 -10.26 23.54 28.53
CA VAL A 25 -10.24 22.72 29.75
C VAL A 25 -11.59 22.04 30.00
N PHE A 26 -12.73 22.66 29.66
CA PHE A 26 -14.04 22.03 29.79
C PHE A 26 -14.35 21.02 28.69
N VAL A 27 -13.85 21.23 27.47
CA VAL A 27 -14.02 20.27 26.37
C VAL A 27 -13.10 19.08 26.59
N THR A 28 -11.84 19.30 27.01
CA THR A 28 -10.95 18.21 27.46
C THR A 28 -11.50 17.51 28.69
N TRP A 29 -12.02 18.24 29.69
CA TRP A 29 -12.69 17.63 30.84
C TRP A 29 -13.97 16.89 30.45
N ALA A 30 -14.80 17.41 29.54
CA ALA A 30 -16.03 16.74 29.10
C ALA A 30 -15.79 15.55 28.17
N VAL A 31 -14.71 15.56 27.37
CA VAL A 31 -14.25 14.39 26.60
C VAL A 31 -13.67 13.35 27.56
N VAL A 32 -12.89 13.76 28.56
CA VAL A 32 -12.43 12.89 29.65
C VAL A 32 -13.60 12.35 30.48
N GLU A 33 -14.65 13.13 30.74
CA GLU A 33 -15.81 12.70 31.52
C GLU A 33 -16.80 11.84 30.70
N ALA A 34 -16.88 12.06 29.38
CA ALA A 34 -17.67 11.23 28.45
C ALA A 34 -16.94 9.95 28.04
N VAL A 35 -15.61 9.94 28.11
CA VAL A 35 -14.70 8.80 27.95
C VAL A 35 -14.10 8.45 29.32
N ASN A 36 -14.92 8.47 30.38
CA ASN A 36 -14.57 7.87 31.67
C ASN A 36 -15.18 6.46 31.73
N PRO A 37 -14.58 5.42 31.09
CA PRO A 37 -14.47 4.17 31.84
C PRO A 37 -13.76 4.55 33.14
N SER A 38 -14.25 4.08 34.28
CA SER A 38 -13.67 4.47 35.58
C SER A 38 -12.13 4.48 35.49
N GLU A 39 -11.43 5.44 36.12
CA GLU A 39 -9.96 5.45 36.12
C GLU A 39 -9.37 4.08 36.53
N ASP A 40 -10.16 3.29 37.27
CA ASP A 40 -9.92 1.89 37.61
C ASP A 40 -10.09 0.90 36.43
N GLU A 41 -10.99 1.10 35.47
CA GLU A 41 -11.12 0.29 34.24
C GLU A 41 -10.00 0.57 33.22
N ALA A 42 -9.56 1.82 33.08
CA ALA A 42 -8.43 2.17 32.20
C ALA A 42 -7.08 1.70 32.75
N ARG A 43 -6.95 1.58 34.10
CA ARG A 43 -5.76 1.03 34.79
C ARG A 43 -5.90 -0.44 35.20
N SER A 44 -7.08 -1.05 35.04
CA SER A 44 -7.32 -2.44 35.42
C SER A 44 -6.70 -3.36 34.39
N SER A 45 -5.41 -3.67 34.57
CA SER A 45 -4.71 -4.96 34.41
C SER A 45 -5.05 -5.95 33.27
N GLY A 46 -5.89 -5.56 32.30
CA GLY A 46 -6.57 -6.45 31.38
C GLY A 46 -6.47 -6.00 29.92
N GLY A 47 -5.59 -5.06 29.59
CA GLY A 47 -5.33 -4.60 28.23
C GLY A 47 -6.51 -3.87 27.56
N LEU A 48 -6.26 -3.34 26.37
CA LEU A 48 -7.29 -2.78 25.49
C LEU A 48 -8.04 -3.93 24.80
N GLY A 49 -9.37 -3.80 24.74
CA GLY A 49 -10.25 -4.68 23.97
C GLY A 49 -11.05 -3.91 22.91
N ASP A 50 -11.97 -4.58 22.24
CA ASP A 50 -12.71 -4.04 21.07
C ASP A 50 -13.47 -2.74 21.35
N SER A 51 -13.90 -2.50 22.59
CA SER A 51 -14.61 -1.26 22.96
C SER A 51 -13.68 -0.13 23.39
N SER A 52 -12.50 -0.44 23.92
CA SER A 52 -11.58 0.57 24.47
C SER A 52 -10.50 0.99 23.48
N LEU A 53 -10.07 0.09 22.58
CA LEU A 53 -9.02 0.41 21.60
C LEU A 53 -9.44 1.55 20.64
N PRO A 54 -10.65 1.57 20.04
CA PRO A 54 -11.05 2.69 19.19
C PRO A 54 -11.10 4.03 19.92
N LEU A 55 -11.46 4.04 21.21
CA LEU A 55 -11.46 5.25 22.03
C LEU A 55 -10.03 5.74 22.30
N ALA A 56 -9.12 4.82 22.65
CA ALA A 56 -7.72 5.13 22.85
C ALA A 56 -7.07 5.68 21.57
N VAL A 57 -7.34 5.07 20.41
CA VAL A 57 -6.86 5.56 19.10
C VAL A 57 -7.47 6.92 18.78
N SER A 58 -8.77 7.11 18.98
CA SER A 58 -9.42 8.42 18.73
C SER A 58 -8.76 9.53 19.56
N LEU A 59 -8.49 9.26 20.85
CA LEU A 59 -7.77 10.21 21.70
C LEU A 59 -6.33 10.40 21.25
N TYR A 60 -5.63 9.35 20.82
CA TYR A 60 -4.27 9.47 20.31
C TYR A 60 -4.22 10.37 19.06
N LEU A 61 -5.16 10.22 18.13
CA LEU A 61 -5.22 11.03 16.92
C LEU A 61 -5.60 12.50 17.20
N GLU A 62 -6.37 12.78 18.26
CA GLU A 62 -6.74 14.14 18.67
C GLU A 62 -5.67 14.81 19.56
N SER A 63 -5.10 14.04 20.49
CA SER A 63 -4.16 14.50 21.52
C SER A 63 -3.21 13.38 21.95
N PRO A 64 -2.11 13.16 21.18
CA PRO A 64 -1.14 12.10 21.47
C PRO A 64 -0.60 12.17 22.90
N GLU A 65 -0.31 13.37 23.40
CA GLU A 65 0.23 13.58 24.75
C GLU A 65 -0.72 13.07 25.84
N THR A 66 -2.02 13.32 25.69
CA THR A 66 -3.03 12.84 26.64
C THR A 66 -3.16 11.33 26.59
N ALA A 67 -3.15 10.74 25.38
CA ALA A 67 -3.18 9.29 25.23
C ALA A 67 -1.93 8.62 25.81
N ILE A 68 -0.75 9.23 25.65
CA ILE A 68 0.51 8.75 26.22
C ILE A 68 0.48 8.82 27.76
N GLU A 69 -0.10 9.86 28.35
CA GLU A 69 -0.25 9.95 29.81
C GLU A 69 -1.18 8.84 30.37
N LEU A 70 -2.23 8.47 29.62
CA LEU A 70 -3.22 7.48 30.04
C LEU A 70 -2.77 6.03 29.80
N TRP A 71 -2.21 5.73 28.62
CA TRP A 71 -1.92 4.37 28.17
C TRP A 71 -0.45 4.12 27.79
N GLY A 72 0.40 5.14 27.89
CA GLY A 72 1.77 5.06 27.39
C GLY A 72 1.86 5.19 25.86
N PRO A 73 3.07 5.06 25.30
CA PRO A 73 3.29 5.07 23.85
C PRO A 73 2.40 4.05 23.14
N ILE A 74 1.87 4.40 21.96
CA ILE A 74 0.95 3.54 21.20
C ILE A 74 1.56 2.16 20.88
N SER A 75 2.87 2.10 20.69
CA SER A 75 3.62 0.86 20.46
C SER A 75 3.57 -0.12 21.64
N ASP A 76 3.35 0.37 22.87
CA ASP A 76 3.36 -0.44 24.09
C ASP A 76 1.96 -0.88 24.55
N TRP A 77 0.91 -0.51 23.80
CA TRP A 77 -0.46 -0.84 24.17
C TRP A 77 -0.72 -2.35 24.16
N ASP A 78 -1.24 -2.88 25.28
CA ASP A 78 -1.62 -4.29 25.39
C ASP A 78 -2.91 -4.57 24.62
N THR A 79 -2.80 -5.11 23.41
CA THR A 79 -3.91 -5.42 22.50
C THR A 79 -4.34 -6.89 22.51
N GLN A 80 -3.90 -7.70 23.48
CA GLN A 80 -4.11 -9.16 23.48
C GLN A 80 -5.59 -9.62 23.58
N HIS A 81 -6.53 -8.70 23.86
CA HIS A 81 -7.96 -8.97 23.96
C HIS A 81 -8.76 -8.48 22.75
N VAL A 82 -8.10 -7.84 21.78
CA VAL A 82 -8.72 -7.29 20.58
C VAL A 82 -9.04 -8.42 19.60
N THR A 83 -10.26 -8.42 19.07
CA THR A 83 -10.75 -9.36 18.06
C THR A 83 -11.05 -8.68 16.72
N THR A 84 -11.15 -7.35 16.68
CA THR A 84 -11.30 -6.58 15.44
C THR A 84 -10.44 -5.32 15.42
N LEU A 85 -9.85 -5.01 14.27
CA LEU A 85 -9.14 -3.76 13.99
C LEU A 85 -9.90 -2.89 12.98
N ASP A 86 -11.19 -3.16 12.78
CA ASP A 86 -11.95 -2.52 11.71
C ASP A 86 -11.95 -0.99 11.88
N ARG A 87 -11.62 -0.28 10.80
CA ARG A 87 -11.67 1.20 10.69
C ARG A 87 -10.85 1.97 11.73
N LEU A 88 -9.89 1.31 12.39
CA LEU A 88 -9.23 1.89 13.57
C LEU A 88 -8.48 3.19 13.27
N PHE A 89 -7.82 3.28 12.11
CA PHE A 89 -7.09 4.46 11.64
C PHE A 89 -7.70 5.00 10.33
N GLU A 90 -9.00 4.78 10.10
CA GLU A 90 -9.68 5.26 8.90
C GLU A 90 -9.62 6.81 8.82
N GLY A 91 -9.09 7.33 7.71
CA GLY A 91 -8.92 8.76 7.47
C GLY A 91 -7.79 9.42 8.27
N ALA A 92 -6.97 8.65 8.99
CA ALA A 92 -5.85 9.17 9.77
C ALA A 92 -4.66 9.52 8.85
N ILE A 93 -4.82 10.56 8.02
CA ILE A 93 -3.91 10.92 6.91
C ILE A 93 -2.44 10.90 7.32
N ASN A 94 -2.10 11.49 8.46
CA ASN A 94 -0.72 11.67 8.94
C ASN A 94 -0.22 10.57 9.89
N PHE A 95 -0.99 9.49 10.09
CA PHE A 95 -0.63 8.44 11.03
C PHE A 95 0.46 7.52 10.44
N ASP A 96 1.59 7.37 11.15
CA ASP A 96 2.71 6.51 10.74
C ASP A 96 3.48 5.93 11.96
N GLU A 97 2.76 5.62 13.04
CA GLU A 97 3.38 5.13 14.28
C GLU A 97 3.67 3.63 14.25
N ASP A 98 4.75 3.19 14.93
CA ASP A 98 5.15 1.79 15.00
C ASP A 98 4.13 0.95 15.80
N LEU A 99 3.51 -0.03 15.13
CA LEU A 99 2.55 -0.97 15.70
C LEU A 99 3.09 -2.41 15.76
N SER A 100 4.40 -2.61 15.58
CA SER A 100 5.01 -3.93 15.42
C SER A 100 4.90 -4.82 16.67
N HIS A 101 4.69 -4.24 17.86
CA HIS A 101 4.53 -4.94 19.14
C HIS A 101 3.07 -5.31 19.47
N TRP A 102 2.09 -4.87 18.68
CA TRP A 102 0.69 -5.20 18.94
C TRP A 102 0.43 -6.70 18.82
N ASN A 103 -0.34 -7.23 19.76
CA ASN A 103 -0.77 -8.62 19.73
C ASN A 103 -2.04 -8.75 18.87
N THR A 104 -1.91 -9.41 17.73
CA THR A 104 -2.99 -9.64 16.77
C THR A 104 -3.50 -11.09 16.76
N ASP A 105 -3.08 -11.94 17.71
CA ASP A 105 -3.37 -13.38 17.73
C ASP A 105 -4.87 -13.73 17.78
N LYS A 106 -5.72 -12.80 18.25
CA LYS A 106 -7.17 -12.98 18.35
C LYS A 106 -7.95 -12.22 17.27
N VAL A 107 -7.29 -11.41 16.46
CA VAL A 107 -7.95 -10.59 15.44
C VAL A 107 -8.55 -11.48 14.35
N THR A 108 -9.82 -11.27 14.06
CA THR A 108 -10.59 -11.96 13.02
C THR A 108 -10.98 -11.06 11.85
N SER A 109 -10.90 -9.74 12.03
CA SER A 109 -11.25 -8.75 11.00
C SER A 109 -10.31 -7.55 11.04
N MET A 110 -9.93 -7.07 9.86
CA MET A 110 -9.04 -5.91 9.65
C MET A 110 -9.59 -4.99 8.55
N GLU A 111 -10.91 -4.92 8.44
CA GLU A 111 -11.55 -4.18 7.36
C GLU A 111 -11.28 -2.68 7.53
N TYR A 112 -10.78 -2.05 6.47
CA TYR A 112 -10.52 -0.61 6.45
C TYR A 112 -9.59 -0.09 7.57
N THR A 113 -8.77 -0.93 8.21
CA THR A 113 -7.95 -0.53 9.37
C THR A 113 -7.09 0.71 9.11
N PHE A 114 -6.48 0.84 7.92
CA PHE A 114 -5.66 1.98 7.50
C PHE A 114 -6.24 2.69 6.28
N ALA A 115 -7.55 2.59 6.05
CA ALA A 115 -8.16 3.21 4.88
C ALA A 115 -8.01 4.73 4.93
N GLY A 116 -7.40 5.35 3.92
CA GLY A 116 -7.12 6.79 3.87
C GLY A 116 -6.00 7.26 4.80
N ALA A 117 -5.28 6.36 5.49
CA ALA A 117 -4.06 6.70 6.23
C ALA A 117 -2.90 6.89 5.25
N ALA A 118 -2.93 7.99 4.50
CA ALA A 118 -2.10 8.22 3.31
C ALA A 118 -0.58 8.06 3.57
N HIS A 119 -0.11 8.49 4.76
CA HIS A 119 1.30 8.46 5.14
C HIS A 119 1.73 7.20 5.90
N PHE A 120 0.83 6.24 6.14
CA PHE A 120 1.16 5.04 6.89
C PHE A 120 2.06 4.09 6.10
N ASN A 121 3.25 3.78 6.63
CA ASN A 121 4.22 2.88 5.99
C ASN A 121 5.04 2.06 7.00
N GLN A 122 4.50 1.79 8.19
CA GLN A 122 5.20 1.00 9.21
C GLN A 122 5.14 -0.52 8.94
N PRO A 123 6.20 -1.28 9.28
CA PRO A 123 6.27 -2.71 9.02
C PRO A 123 5.24 -3.49 9.86
N LEU A 124 4.42 -4.30 9.18
CA LEU A 124 3.38 -5.15 9.81
C LEU A 124 3.66 -6.66 9.74
N ASN A 125 4.89 -7.05 9.38
CA ASN A 125 5.26 -8.47 9.23
C ASN A 125 5.23 -9.28 10.54
N THR A 126 5.15 -8.62 11.70
CA THR A 126 5.02 -9.26 13.01
C THR A 126 3.58 -9.62 13.34
N TRP A 127 2.60 -9.07 12.63
CA TRP A 127 1.19 -9.33 12.89
C TRP A 127 0.79 -10.75 12.47
N ASN A 128 0.02 -11.40 13.34
CA ASN A 128 -0.55 -12.71 13.11
C ASN A 128 -1.95 -12.58 12.50
N VAL A 129 -2.06 -12.86 11.20
CA VAL A 129 -3.33 -12.79 10.46
C VAL A 129 -4.00 -14.15 10.25
N ALA A 130 -3.51 -15.23 10.88
CA ALA A 130 -3.98 -16.61 10.65
C ALA A 130 -5.44 -16.89 11.07
N LYS A 131 -6.11 -15.93 11.72
CA LYS A 131 -7.54 -15.97 12.07
C LYS A 131 -8.39 -14.96 11.31
N VAL A 132 -7.78 -14.07 10.54
CA VAL A 132 -8.46 -13.01 9.81
C VAL A 132 -9.23 -13.62 8.64
N SER A 133 -10.51 -13.29 8.52
CA SER A 133 -11.37 -13.72 7.40
C SER A 133 -11.54 -12.66 6.31
N SER A 134 -11.30 -11.39 6.62
CA SER A 134 -11.47 -10.28 5.69
C SER A 134 -10.32 -9.28 5.80
N LEU A 135 -9.71 -8.96 4.65
CA LEU A 135 -8.75 -7.88 4.45
C LEU A 135 -9.37 -6.74 3.61
N PHE A 136 -10.70 -6.68 3.58
CA PHE A 136 -11.41 -5.75 2.71
C PHE A 136 -11.02 -4.31 3.03
N GLY A 137 -10.46 -3.61 2.04
CA GLY A 137 -10.08 -2.20 2.16
C GLY A 137 -8.98 -1.88 3.18
N THR A 138 -8.25 -2.85 3.74
CA THR A 138 -7.31 -2.63 4.86
C THR A 138 -6.32 -1.47 4.61
N PHE A 139 -5.79 -1.32 3.40
CA PHE A 139 -4.87 -0.25 3.00
C PHE A 139 -5.45 0.64 1.89
N ASN A 140 -6.78 0.71 1.78
CA ASN A 140 -7.46 1.49 0.74
C ASN A 140 -7.13 2.99 0.89
N GLY A 141 -6.34 3.55 -0.03
CA GLY A 141 -5.89 4.94 0.00
C GLY A 141 -4.71 5.20 0.94
N ALA A 142 -4.04 4.16 1.46
CA ALA A 142 -2.76 4.30 2.16
C ALA A 142 -1.64 4.48 1.11
N SER A 143 -1.58 5.67 0.52
CA SER A 143 -0.85 5.92 -0.73
C SER A 143 0.65 5.64 -0.66
N THR A 144 1.29 5.82 0.50
CA THR A 144 2.73 5.58 0.72
C THR A 144 3.04 4.16 1.23
N PHE A 145 2.03 3.33 1.50
CA PHE A 145 2.24 2.02 2.08
C PHE A 145 2.97 1.09 1.09
N ASN A 146 4.17 0.64 1.45
CA ASN A 146 5.00 -0.22 0.60
C ASN A 146 5.77 -1.27 1.42
N GLN A 147 5.11 -1.87 2.40
CA GLN A 147 5.75 -2.85 3.26
C GLN A 147 5.62 -4.27 2.71
N ASN A 148 6.65 -5.08 2.96
CA ASN A 148 6.58 -6.53 2.73
C ASN A 148 5.53 -7.13 3.67
N LEU A 149 4.69 -8.05 3.19
CA LEU A 149 3.67 -8.76 3.97
C LEU A 149 3.77 -10.28 3.78
N ASN A 150 4.95 -10.79 3.45
CA ASN A 150 5.16 -12.20 3.10
C ASN A 150 5.03 -13.18 4.28
N LYS A 151 4.93 -12.71 5.52
CA LYS A 151 4.73 -13.57 6.70
C LYS A 151 3.27 -13.78 7.06
N TRP A 152 2.36 -13.08 6.39
CA TRP A 152 0.94 -13.17 6.64
C TRP A 152 0.38 -14.51 6.14
N ASP A 153 -0.18 -15.31 7.05
CA ASP A 153 -0.96 -16.51 6.72
C ASP A 153 -2.40 -16.12 6.36
N THR A 154 -2.66 -15.94 5.06
CA THR A 154 -3.98 -15.55 4.55
C THR A 154 -4.89 -16.75 4.25
N SER A 155 -4.57 -17.96 4.70
CA SER A 155 -5.31 -19.18 4.33
C SER A 155 -6.80 -19.20 4.71
N LYS A 156 -7.22 -18.35 5.65
CA LYS A 156 -8.62 -18.16 6.06
C LYS A 156 -9.30 -16.94 5.46
N VAL A 157 -8.56 -16.08 4.76
CA VAL A 157 -9.12 -14.87 4.15
C VAL A 157 -10.02 -15.26 2.99
N THR A 158 -11.26 -14.79 3.03
CA THR A 158 -12.25 -14.98 1.97
C THR A 158 -12.48 -13.70 1.16
N ASP A 159 -12.18 -12.54 1.73
CA ASP A 159 -12.36 -11.24 1.08
C ASP A 159 -11.05 -10.43 1.08
N MET A 160 -10.56 -10.10 -0.12
CA MET A 160 -9.40 -9.25 -0.38
C MET A 160 -9.79 -8.03 -1.26
N GLY A 161 -11.09 -7.73 -1.34
CA GLY A 161 -11.58 -6.61 -2.12
C GLY A 161 -10.99 -5.28 -1.64
N SER A 162 -10.54 -4.45 -2.57
CA SER A 162 -9.97 -3.13 -2.32
C SER A 162 -8.80 -3.08 -1.32
N THR A 163 -8.16 -4.20 -0.98
CA THR A 163 -7.12 -4.24 0.08
C THR A 163 -6.01 -3.23 -0.15
N PHE A 164 -5.54 -3.05 -1.39
CA PHE A 164 -4.51 -2.08 -1.81
C PHE A 164 -5.05 -1.06 -2.81
N LYS A 165 -6.37 -0.83 -2.83
CA LYS A 165 -6.97 0.19 -3.70
C LYS A 165 -6.35 1.56 -3.39
N GLY A 166 -5.79 2.25 -4.37
CA GLY A 166 -5.17 3.57 -4.18
C GLY A 166 -3.92 3.55 -3.29
N ALA A 167 -3.36 2.39 -2.96
CA ALA A 167 -2.05 2.27 -2.33
C ALA A 167 -0.96 2.52 -3.40
N TYR A 168 -0.82 3.78 -3.78
CA TYR A 168 -0.10 4.24 -4.97
C TYR A 168 1.34 3.70 -5.08
N GLU A 169 2.09 3.71 -3.97
CA GLU A 169 3.49 3.25 -3.91
C GLU A 169 3.65 1.75 -3.63
N PHE A 170 2.54 0.99 -3.48
CA PHE A 170 2.62 -0.40 -3.05
C PHE A 170 3.28 -1.30 -4.10
N ASP A 171 4.44 -1.86 -3.76
CA ASP A 171 5.10 -2.97 -4.44
C ASP A 171 5.72 -3.91 -3.39
N GLY A 172 4.99 -4.17 -2.30
CA GLY A 172 5.36 -5.06 -1.19
C GLY A 172 5.19 -6.54 -1.53
N SER A 173 5.99 -7.43 -0.93
CA SER A 173 5.95 -8.86 -1.32
C SER A 173 4.75 -9.55 -0.71
N LEU A 174 4.01 -10.27 -1.55
CA LEU A 174 2.85 -11.07 -1.15
C LEU A 174 3.16 -12.58 -1.23
N ASN A 175 4.44 -12.94 -1.14
CA ASN A 175 4.90 -14.31 -1.39
C ASN A 175 4.40 -15.35 -0.38
N GLY A 176 3.96 -14.95 0.81
CA GLY A 176 3.37 -15.89 1.79
C GLY A 176 1.88 -16.12 1.61
N TRP A 177 1.23 -15.36 0.73
CA TRP A 177 -0.22 -15.32 0.68
C TRP A 177 -0.78 -16.61 0.06
N ASN A 178 -1.75 -17.19 0.75
CA ASN A 178 -2.56 -18.30 0.31
C ASN A 178 -3.95 -17.76 -0.08
N THR A 179 -4.31 -17.92 -1.36
CA THR A 179 -5.57 -17.41 -1.92
C THR A 179 -6.65 -18.48 -2.15
N THR A 180 -6.39 -19.74 -1.75
CA THR A 180 -7.31 -20.87 -2.00
C THR A 180 -8.73 -20.68 -1.44
N SER A 181 -8.86 -19.92 -0.35
CA SER A 181 -10.14 -19.58 0.29
C SER A 181 -10.76 -18.27 -0.22
N VAL A 182 -10.05 -17.49 -1.02
CA VAL A 182 -10.51 -16.16 -1.44
C VAL A 182 -11.67 -16.28 -2.43
N ARG A 183 -12.68 -15.43 -2.25
CA ARG A 183 -13.87 -15.31 -3.10
C ARG A 183 -13.93 -13.94 -3.78
N ASN A 184 -13.56 -12.88 -3.07
CA ASN A 184 -13.61 -11.50 -3.56
C ASN A 184 -12.20 -10.92 -3.72
N MET A 185 -11.85 -10.48 -4.94
CA MET A 185 -10.64 -9.70 -5.24
C MET A 185 -10.98 -8.39 -5.99
N GLU A 186 -12.22 -7.91 -5.88
CA GLU A 186 -12.64 -6.68 -6.57
C GLU A 186 -11.74 -5.51 -6.21
N ARG A 187 -11.29 -4.74 -7.20
CA ARG A 187 -10.49 -3.52 -7.00
C ARG A 187 -9.25 -3.69 -6.10
N MET A 188 -8.73 -4.90 -5.90
CA MET A 188 -7.68 -5.16 -4.91
C MET A 188 -6.45 -4.27 -5.10
N PHE A 189 -6.05 -4.01 -6.35
CA PHE A 189 -4.92 -3.16 -6.74
C PHE A 189 -5.37 -1.97 -7.61
N TYR A 190 -6.64 -1.58 -7.54
CA TYR A 190 -7.16 -0.46 -8.33
C TYR A 190 -6.37 0.81 -8.00
N GLY A 191 -5.73 1.45 -8.98
CA GLY A 191 -4.93 2.66 -8.80
C GLY A 191 -3.62 2.45 -8.01
N ALA A 192 -3.17 1.21 -7.78
CA ALA A 192 -1.84 0.93 -7.23
C ALA A 192 -0.77 1.11 -8.33
N SER A 193 -0.52 2.35 -8.74
CA SER A 193 0.21 2.65 -9.98
C SER A 193 1.65 2.12 -10.03
N PHE A 194 2.33 1.98 -8.87
CA PHE A 194 3.68 1.41 -8.80
C PHE A 194 3.73 -0.11 -8.61
N PHE A 195 2.59 -0.79 -8.51
CA PHE A 195 2.56 -2.23 -8.30
C PHE A 195 3.05 -2.98 -9.54
N THR A 196 4.18 -3.68 -9.44
CA THR A 196 4.80 -4.39 -10.58
C THR A 196 4.65 -5.91 -10.52
N ASP A 197 4.51 -6.46 -9.33
CA ASP A 197 4.71 -7.87 -9.00
C ASP A 197 6.05 -8.47 -9.48
N GLN A 198 7.16 -7.70 -9.44
CA GLN A 198 8.48 -8.19 -9.86
C GLN A 198 8.99 -9.47 -9.15
N ARG A 199 8.42 -9.84 -7.99
CA ARG A 199 8.76 -11.08 -7.28
C ARG A 199 7.87 -12.26 -7.66
N ASN A 200 6.98 -12.10 -8.65
CA ASN A 200 6.01 -13.10 -9.10
C ASN A 200 5.20 -13.68 -7.93
N SER A 201 4.74 -12.81 -7.04
CA SER A 201 3.93 -13.21 -5.89
C SER A 201 2.60 -13.75 -6.37
N LEU A 202 2.04 -13.19 -7.44
CA LEU A 202 0.72 -13.53 -7.97
C LEU A 202 0.74 -14.81 -8.79
N LYS A 203 1.85 -15.15 -9.45
CA LYS A 203 1.96 -16.37 -10.29
C LYS A 203 1.58 -17.66 -9.56
N LYS A 204 1.78 -17.74 -8.24
CA LYS A 204 1.45 -18.92 -7.43
C LYS A 204 0.06 -18.88 -6.79
N TRP A 205 -0.70 -17.81 -6.99
CA TRP A 205 -2.02 -17.69 -6.40
C TRP A 205 -2.96 -18.72 -7.00
N ASP A 206 -3.67 -19.43 -6.12
CA ASP A 206 -4.80 -20.25 -6.50
C ASP A 206 -6.05 -19.36 -6.52
N VAL A 207 -6.56 -19.09 -7.73
CA VAL A 207 -7.75 -18.25 -7.95
C VAL A 207 -8.99 -19.08 -8.29
N THR A 208 -8.94 -20.40 -8.13
CA THR A 208 -10.00 -21.32 -8.57
C THR A 208 -11.34 -21.11 -7.86
N SER A 209 -11.31 -20.51 -6.68
CA SER A 209 -12.51 -20.19 -5.90
C SER A 209 -12.93 -18.72 -5.97
N VAL A 210 -12.16 -17.86 -6.65
CA VAL A 210 -12.47 -16.44 -6.77
C VAL A 210 -13.70 -16.27 -7.67
N THR A 211 -14.66 -15.48 -7.23
CA THR A 211 -15.93 -15.25 -7.94
C THR A 211 -16.00 -13.88 -8.62
N THR A 212 -15.16 -12.93 -8.24
CA THR A 212 -15.10 -11.59 -8.85
C THR A 212 -13.69 -11.00 -8.80
N MET A 213 -13.26 -10.43 -9.93
CA MET A 213 -12.02 -9.66 -10.11
C MET A 213 -12.30 -8.28 -10.73
N HIS A 214 -13.53 -7.77 -10.52
CA HIS A 214 -13.99 -6.49 -11.05
C HIS A 214 -12.97 -5.37 -10.77
N SER A 215 -12.41 -4.80 -11.83
CA SER A 215 -11.42 -3.72 -11.81
C SER A 215 -10.20 -3.97 -10.92
N MET A 216 -9.79 -5.23 -10.74
CA MET A 216 -8.72 -5.63 -9.81
C MET A 216 -7.40 -4.87 -10.03
N PHE A 217 -6.99 -4.66 -11.28
CA PHE A 217 -5.74 -3.97 -11.67
C PHE A 217 -6.01 -2.66 -12.43
N SER A 218 -7.24 -2.15 -12.41
CA SER A 218 -7.55 -0.92 -13.15
C SER A 218 -6.71 0.25 -12.65
N GLY A 219 -5.98 0.93 -13.52
CA GLY A 219 -5.06 2.02 -13.17
C GLY A 219 -3.77 1.59 -12.47
N ALA A 220 -3.49 0.30 -12.33
CA ALA A 220 -2.17 -0.21 -11.91
C ALA A 220 -1.19 -0.12 -13.07
N THR A 221 -0.72 1.09 -13.38
CA THR A 221 -0.02 1.41 -14.62
C THR A 221 1.30 0.64 -14.81
N ALA A 222 2.03 0.35 -13.73
CA ALA A 222 3.27 -0.42 -13.76
C ALA A 222 3.08 -1.95 -13.69
N PHE A 223 1.84 -2.44 -13.59
CA PHE A 223 1.58 -3.87 -13.44
C PHE A 223 1.95 -4.64 -14.72
N ALA A 224 2.83 -5.62 -14.58
CA ALA A 224 3.29 -6.50 -15.65
C ALA A 224 3.53 -7.95 -15.15
N GLY A 225 2.86 -8.33 -14.05
CA GLY A 225 3.05 -9.62 -13.40
C GLY A 225 2.53 -10.80 -14.24
N ASP A 226 3.25 -11.93 -14.18
CA ASP A 226 2.85 -13.16 -14.87
C ASP A 226 1.70 -13.85 -14.13
N ILE A 227 0.52 -13.82 -14.75
CA ILE A 227 -0.72 -14.46 -14.28
C ILE A 227 -1.25 -15.50 -15.29
N THR A 228 -0.42 -15.92 -16.25
CA THR A 228 -0.79 -16.88 -17.30
C THR A 228 -1.20 -18.25 -16.75
N THR A 229 -0.71 -18.59 -15.55
CA THR A 229 -0.97 -19.87 -14.88
C THR A 229 -2.28 -19.92 -14.08
N TRP A 230 -2.99 -18.79 -13.97
CA TRP A 230 -4.24 -18.70 -13.22
C TRP A 230 -5.34 -19.54 -13.85
N LYS A 231 -6.28 -19.96 -12.99
CA LYS A 231 -7.42 -20.81 -13.34
C LYS A 231 -8.73 -20.17 -12.87
N PRO A 232 -9.21 -19.12 -13.54
CA PRO A 232 -10.29 -18.28 -13.03
C PRO A 232 -11.69 -18.78 -13.41
N TRP A 233 -11.89 -20.10 -13.55
CA TRP A 233 -13.15 -20.69 -14.05
C TRP A 233 -14.39 -20.38 -13.19
N SER A 234 -14.22 -19.88 -11.97
CA SER A 234 -15.32 -19.48 -11.07
C SER A 234 -15.64 -17.99 -11.11
N VAL A 235 -14.84 -17.18 -11.82
CA VAL A 235 -14.97 -15.72 -11.86
C VAL A 235 -16.13 -15.32 -12.77
N THR A 236 -17.06 -14.55 -12.24
CA THR A 236 -18.24 -14.05 -12.97
C THR A 236 -18.06 -12.65 -13.53
N SER A 237 -17.15 -11.86 -12.98
CA SER A 237 -16.87 -10.49 -13.42
C SER A 237 -15.37 -10.21 -13.54
N PHE A 238 -14.95 -9.96 -14.78
CA PHE A 238 -13.65 -9.41 -15.19
C PHE A 238 -13.79 -7.94 -15.64
N MET A 239 -14.95 -7.31 -15.39
CA MET A 239 -15.25 -5.96 -15.84
C MET A 239 -14.15 -4.98 -15.42
N GLY A 240 -13.54 -4.32 -16.40
CA GLY A 240 -12.46 -3.36 -16.20
C GLY A 240 -11.19 -3.92 -15.56
N MET A 241 -10.97 -5.24 -15.51
CA MET A 241 -9.91 -5.85 -14.70
C MET A 241 -8.52 -5.23 -14.94
N PHE A 242 -8.19 -4.93 -16.20
CA PHE A 242 -6.92 -4.32 -16.62
C PHE A 242 -7.12 -2.95 -17.28
N ALA A 243 -8.24 -2.27 -17.03
CA ALA A 243 -8.47 -0.96 -17.61
C ALA A 243 -7.34 0.02 -17.20
N TYR A 244 -6.84 0.82 -18.15
CA TYR A 244 -5.78 1.80 -17.91
C TYR A 244 -4.43 1.24 -17.38
N THR A 245 -4.15 -0.05 -17.55
CA THR A 245 -2.79 -0.57 -17.30
C THR A 245 -1.84 -0.12 -18.42
N ALA A 246 -0.64 0.35 -18.08
CA ALA A 246 0.31 0.85 -19.09
C ALA A 246 1.40 -0.16 -19.46
N SER A 247 1.56 -1.24 -18.68
CA SER A 247 2.67 -2.19 -18.83
C SER A 247 2.24 -3.65 -18.99
N PHE A 248 0.94 -3.95 -18.86
CA PHE A 248 0.43 -5.32 -18.86
C PHE A 248 0.22 -5.84 -20.28
N ASP A 249 0.92 -6.91 -20.65
CA ASP A 249 0.80 -7.60 -21.94
C ASP A 249 1.12 -9.09 -21.77
N GLN A 250 0.24 -9.82 -21.07
CA GLN A 250 0.36 -11.26 -20.91
C GLN A 250 -0.67 -11.97 -21.78
N ASP A 251 -0.27 -13.09 -22.39
CA ASP A 251 -1.18 -13.96 -23.12
C ASP A 251 -2.10 -14.72 -22.14
N LEU A 252 -3.39 -14.37 -22.18
CA LEU A 252 -4.43 -14.96 -21.33
C LEU A 252 -5.34 -15.94 -22.08
N SER A 253 -4.96 -16.36 -23.30
CA SER A 253 -5.74 -17.32 -24.09
C SER A 253 -5.92 -18.68 -23.39
N GLY A 254 -5.00 -19.04 -22.49
CA GLY A 254 -5.06 -20.27 -21.70
C GLY A 254 -6.02 -20.24 -20.50
N TRP A 255 -6.69 -19.11 -20.22
CA TRP A 255 -7.65 -19.01 -19.13
C TRP A 255 -8.97 -19.71 -19.46
N ASP A 256 -9.52 -20.45 -18.49
CA ASP A 256 -10.90 -20.92 -18.51
C ASP A 256 -11.81 -19.81 -17.97
N VAL A 257 -12.64 -19.24 -18.84
CA VAL A 257 -13.59 -18.15 -18.52
C VAL A 257 -15.05 -18.61 -18.49
N SER A 258 -15.31 -19.90 -18.23
CA SER A 258 -16.65 -20.51 -18.37
C SER A 258 -17.74 -19.98 -17.45
N SER A 259 -17.38 -19.35 -16.32
CA SER A 259 -18.34 -18.68 -15.45
C SER A 259 -18.46 -17.17 -15.72
N ALA A 260 -17.70 -16.60 -16.66
CA ALA A 260 -17.74 -15.18 -16.95
C ALA A 260 -19.16 -14.74 -17.35
N ILE A 261 -19.58 -13.58 -16.86
CA ILE A 261 -20.83 -12.92 -17.23
C ILE A 261 -20.51 -11.49 -17.70
N PHE A 262 -19.59 -10.81 -17.03
CA PHE A 262 -19.21 -9.43 -17.31
C PHE A 262 -17.72 -9.29 -17.63
N MET A 263 -17.38 -8.90 -18.86
CA MET A 263 -16.03 -8.61 -19.33
C MET A 263 -15.91 -7.20 -19.93
N ASP A 264 -16.93 -6.35 -19.75
CA ASP A 264 -16.94 -4.99 -20.26
C ASP A 264 -15.66 -4.24 -19.86
N ARG A 265 -15.04 -3.54 -20.82
CA ARG A 265 -13.86 -2.72 -20.61
C ARG A 265 -12.64 -3.46 -20.03
N MET A 266 -12.55 -4.78 -20.15
CA MET A 266 -11.49 -5.58 -19.50
C MET A 266 -10.07 -5.05 -19.76
N PHE A 267 -9.75 -4.63 -21.00
CA PHE A 267 -8.48 -4.02 -21.41
C PHE A 267 -8.67 -2.57 -21.91
N TYR A 268 -9.71 -1.88 -21.43
CA TYR A 268 -10.01 -0.52 -21.86
C TYR A 268 -8.82 0.41 -21.59
N ARG A 269 -8.25 0.99 -22.63
CA ARG A 269 -7.04 1.83 -22.58
C ARG A 269 -5.83 1.15 -21.93
N ALA A 270 -5.74 -0.17 -22.03
CA ALA A 270 -4.54 -0.92 -21.68
C ALA A 270 -3.48 -0.76 -22.79
N VAL A 271 -2.71 0.33 -22.74
CA VAL A 271 -1.92 0.81 -23.90
C VAL A 271 -0.78 -0.11 -24.35
N ALA A 272 -0.28 -0.99 -23.47
CA ALA A 272 0.73 -1.98 -23.83
C ALA A 272 0.15 -3.34 -24.22
N PHE A 273 -1.16 -3.55 -24.03
CA PHE A 273 -1.77 -4.84 -24.29
C PHE A 273 -1.96 -5.02 -25.81
N GLU A 274 -1.21 -5.97 -26.37
CA GLU A 274 -1.14 -6.28 -27.82
C GLU A 274 -1.47 -7.76 -28.11
N SER A 275 -1.76 -8.54 -27.08
CA SER A 275 -1.99 -9.99 -27.22
C SER A 275 -3.29 -10.32 -27.98
N GLU A 276 -3.21 -11.32 -28.85
CA GLU A 276 -4.37 -11.92 -29.52
C GLU A 276 -5.01 -12.99 -28.61
N LEU A 277 -6.32 -12.89 -28.38
CA LEU A 277 -7.05 -13.79 -27.48
C LEU A 277 -8.04 -14.69 -28.22
N CYS A 278 -8.30 -15.87 -27.66
CA CYS A 278 -9.35 -16.79 -28.10
C CYS A 278 -9.78 -17.66 -26.91
N TRP A 279 -11.07 -17.63 -26.56
CA TRP A 279 -11.63 -18.39 -25.44
C TRP A 279 -12.77 -19.33 -25.86
N ASP A 280 -12.88 -19.65 -27.15
CA ASP A 280 -13.99 -20.40 -27.76
C ASP A 280 -14.48 -21.62 -26.97
N ASP A 281 -13.56 -22.43 -26.44
CA ASP A 281 -13.89 -23.66 -25.71
C ASP A 281 -14.40 -23.41 -24.29
N SER A 282 -14.31 -22.18 -23.80
CA SER A 282 -14.55 -21.81 -22.41
C SER A 282 -15.48 -20.62 -22.22
N ILE A 283 -16.00 -19.96 -23.26
CA ILE A 283 -16.93 -18.84 -23.09
C ILE A 283 -18.37 -19.26 -23.41
N SER A 284 -19.34 -18.71 -22.66
CA SER A 284 -20.76 -18.96 -22.88
C SER A 284 -21.44 -17.85 -23.69
N ASP A 285 -22.52 -18.19 -24.38
CA ASP A 285 -23.35 -17.19 -25.08
C ASP A 285 -23.89 -16.16 -24.08
N GLY A 286 -23.81 -14.87 -24.42
CA GLY A 286 -24.40 -13.78 -23.64
C GLY A 286 -23.49 -13.13 -22.60
N VAL A 287 -22.21 -13.49 -22.55
CA VAL A 287 -21.19 -12.71 -21.80
C VAL A 287 -21.14 -11.29 -22.35
N SER A 288 -21.21 -10.27 -21.50
CA SER A 288 -21.01 -8.87 -21.92
C SER A 288 -19.53 -8.56 -22.07
N GLY A 289 -19.20 -7.81 -23.11
CA GLY A 289 -17.83 -7.45 -23.45
C GLY A 289 -17.75 -6.15 -24.21
N SER A 290 -18.61 -5.18 -23.88
CA SER A 290 -18.55 -3.88 -24.50
C SER A 290 -17.18 -3.24 -24.26
N GLU A 291 -16.59 -2.71 -25.33
CA GLU A 291 -15.35 -1.93 -25.27
C GLU A 291 -14.15 -2.67 -24.63
N ILE A 292 -14.08 -4.01 -24.74
CA ILE A 292 -12.98 -4.82 -24.16
C ILE A 292 -11.61 -4.26 -24.53
N PHE A 293 -11.37 -3.98 -25.81
CA PHE A 293 -10.08 -3.51 -26.34
C PHE A 293 -10.09 -2.02 -26.70
N CYS A 294 -11.10 -1.25 -26.28
CA CYS A 294 -11.20 0.16 -26.67
C CYS A 294 -10.03 0.96 -26.08
N GLY A 295 -9.14 1.45 -26.95
CA GLY A 295 -7.90 2.13 -26.56
C GLY A 295 -6.71 1.21 -26.25
N SER A 296 -6.80 -0.10 -26.51
CA SER A 296 -5.69 -1.05 -26.52
C SER A 296 -5.48 -1.61 -27.94
N SER A 297 -4.36 -2.30 -28.16
CA SER A 297 -4.05 -2.95 -29.44
C SER A 297 -4.36 -4.45 -29.49
N GLY A 298 -4.75 -5.05 -28.36
CA GLY A 298 -5.22 -6.44 -28.32
C GLY A 298 -6.49 -6.67 -29.13
N GLU A 299 -6.67 -7.92 -29.55
CA GLU A 299 -7.79 -8.33 -30.39
C GLU A 299 -8.19 -9.79 -30.15
N PHE A 300 -9.37 -10.18 -30.63
CA PHE A 300 -9.71 -11.60 -30.74
C PHE A 300 -9.16 -12.14 -32.05
N THR A 301 -8.59 -13.34 -32.01
CA THR A 301 -8.12 -14.01 -33.23
C THR A 301 -9.27 -14.22 -34.22
N LEU A 302 -8.97 -14.23 -35.52
CA LEU A 302 -9.98 -14.49 -36.57
C LEU A 302 -10.57 -15.91 -36.53
N GLU A 303 -9.93 -16.83 -35.80
CA GLU A 303 -10.41 -18.20 -35.61
C GLU A 303 -11.41 -18.30 -34.44
N CYS A 304 -11.54 -17.25 -33.62
CA CYS A 304 -12.45 -17.19 -32.48
C CYS A 304 -13.91 -17.08 -32.98
N VAL A 305 -14.70 -18.13 -32.76
CA VAL A 305 -16.11 -18.23 -33.16
C VAL A 305 -17.03 -17.56 -32.13
N VAL A 306 -16.72 -17.68 -30.84
CA VAL A 306 -17.54 -17.13 -29.76
C VAL A 306 -16.74 -16.07 -29.01
N ILE A 307 -17.19 -14.83 -29.14
CA ILE A 307 -16.61 -13.67 -28.46
C ILE A 307 -17.64 -12.99 -27.55
N PRO A 308 -17.20 -12.28 -26.49
CA PRO A 308 -18.08 -11.47 -25.65
C PRO A 308 -18.93 -10.48 -26.46
N SER A 309 -20.21 -10.34 -26.11
CA SER A 309 -21.12 -9.44 -26.81
C SER A 309 -20.72 -7.97 -26.66
N GLY A 310 -20.69 -7.23 -27.78
CA GLY A 310 -20.29 -5.83 -27.80
C GLY A 310 -18.78 -5.59 -27.90
N SER A 311 -17.96 -6.64 -28.00
CA SER A 311 -16.51 -6.49 -28.18
C SER A 311 -16.12 -5.85 -29.52
N GLU A 312 -16.99 -5.97 -30.52
CA GLU A 312 -16.84 -5.35 -31.84
C GLU A 312 -17.47 -3.95 -31.92
N ASP A 313 -18.11 -3.49 -30.83
CA ASP A 313 -18.77 -2.19 -30.83
C ASP A 313 -17.75 -1.07 -31.05
N TYR A 314 -18.20 -0.05 -31.78
CA TYR A 314 -17.39 1.12 -32.09
C TYR A 314 -16.84 1.76 -30.81
N CYS A 315 -15.52 1.82 -30.71
CA CYS A 315 -14.81 2.54 -29.67
C CYS A 315 -14.84 4.05 -30.02
N PRO A 316 -15.58 4.90 -29.28
CA PRO A 316 -15.61 6.31 -29.58
C PRO A 316 -14.24 6.95 -29.33
N GLU A 317 -13.63 7.50 -30.39
CA GLU A 317 -12.33 8.20 -30.34
C GLU A 317 -12.32 9.48 -29.48
N THR A 318 -13.40 9.80 -28.76
CA THR A 318 -13.50 11.04 -28.01
C THR A 318 -14.24 10.81 -26.69
N TYR A 319 -13.48 10.60 -25.62
CA TYR A 319 -13.78 11.18 -24.32
C TYR A 319 -12.45 11.65 -23.74
N ASP A 320 -12.46 12.93 -23.36
CA ASP A 320 -11.37 13.73 -22.84
C ASP A 320 -10.52 12.97 -21.83
N GLU A 321 -9.25 13.35 -21.77
CA GLU A 321 -8.39 13.18 -20.59
C GLU A 321 -9.27 13.31 -19.34
N PHE A 322 -9.43 12.22 -18.59
CA PHE A 322 -10.04 12.30 -17.27
C PHE A 322 -9.15 13.21 -16.42
N GLU A 323 -9.51 14.50 -16.33
CA GLU A 323 -9.13 15.45 -15.28
C GLU A 323 -9.66 14.99 -13.90
N GLU A 324 -9.50 13.72 -13.53
CA GLU A 324 -9.87 13.25 -12.17
C GLU A 324 -8.68 12.74 -11.35
N ASP A 325 -7.48 12.64 -11.93
CA ASP A 325 -6.27 12.33 -11.15
C ASP A 325 -5.22 13.45 -11.16
N GLU A 326 -5.45 14.57 -11.85
CA GLU A 326 -4.58 15.75 -11.72
C GLU A 326 -4.82 16.47 -10.39
N GLU A 327 -6.03 16.52 -9.83
CA GLU A 327 -6.27 17.12 -8.49
C GLU A 327 -5.61 16.30 -7.36
N LEU A 328 -5.57 14.96 -7.47
CA LEU A 328 -4.90 14.11 -6.48
C LEU A 328 -3.37 14.18 -6.63
N ARG A 329 -2.88 14.22 -7.87
CA ARG A 329 -1.44 14.27 -8.18
C ARG A 329 -0.84 15.64 -7.95
N ASP A 330 -1.53 16.72 -8.31
CA ASP A 330 -1.12 18.10 -8.04
C ASP A 330 -1.35 18.48 -6.58
N GLY A 331 -2.39 17.92 -5.93
CA GLY A 331 -2.60 18.04 -4.50
C GLY A 331 -1.42 17.47 -3.71
N LEU A 332 -0.98 16.25 -4.02
CA LEU A 332 0.16 15.61 -3.35
C LEU A 332 1.52 16.21 -3.74
N THR A 333 1.67 16.69 -4.98
CA THR A 333 2.91 17.36 -5.44
C THR A 333 3.05 18.75 -4.81
N GLN A 334 1.98 19.55 -4.73
CA GLN A 334 1.98 20.83 -4.01
C GLN A 334 2.20 20.65 -2.51
N GLN A 335 1.62 19.61 -1.91
CA GLN A 335 1.80 19.32 -0.48
C GLN A 335 3.26 18.94 -0.18
N ARG A 336 3.90 18.12 -1.04
CA ARG A 336 5.34 17.79 -0.95
C ARG A 336 6.24 19.02 -1.12
N GLU A 337 5.89 19.96 -2.01
CA GLU A 337 6.66 21.20 -2.21
C GLU A 337 6.53 22.18 -1.03
N GLN A 338 5.34 22.30 -0.43
CA GLN A 338 5.11 23.13 0.76
C GLN A 338 5.82 22.59 2.01
N GLU A 339 5.90 21.26 2.15
CA GLU A 339 6.56 20.61 3.30
C GLU A 339 8.10 20.66 3.18
N THR A 340 8.65 20.54 1.98
CA THR A 340 10.10 20.69 1.73
C THR A 340 10.57 22.12 2.07
N GLN A 341 9.78 23.14 1.72
CA GLN A 341 10.06 24.53 2.08
C GLN A 341 9.90 24.82 3.59
N SER A 342 9.01 24.09 4.26
CA SER A 342 8.78 24.23 5.71
C SER A 342 9.89 23.59 6.55
N GLN A 343 10.50 22.50 6.08
CA GLN A 343 11.66 21.87 6.73
C GLN A 343 12.97 22.68 6.54
N GLU A 344 13.17 23.31 5.38
CA GLU A 344 14.34 24.18 5.17
C GLU A 344 14.27 25.49 5.99
N ALA A 345 13.07 25.99 6.29
CA ALA A 345 12.85 27.18 7.12
C ALA A 345 13.04 26.93 8.64
N ALA A 346 13.15 25.67 9.07
CA ALA A 346 13.22 25.31 10.49
C ALA A 346 14.66 25.14 11.03
N ILE A 347 15.71 25.40 10.24
CA ILE A 347 17.10 25.40 10.72
C ILE A 347 17.42 26.78 11.34
N PRO A 348 17.63 26.90 12.66
CA PRO A 348 18.07 28.17 13.24
C PRO A 348 19.56 28.36 12.96
N VAL A 349 19.91 29.38 12.18
CA VAL A 349 21.29 29.85 12.08
C VAL A 349 21.64 30.51 13.43
N GLY A 350 22.31 29.76 14.29
CA GLY A 350 22.85 30.27 15.54
C GLY A 350 24.11 31.08 15.30
N ASP A 351 24.03 32.40 15.52
CA ASP A 351 25.16 33.32 15.53
C ASP A 351 26.13 33.00 16.68
N GLY A 352 27.28 32.42 16.32
CA GLY A 352 28.41 32.17 17.22
C GLY A 352 29.56 33.15 16.97
N ASN A 353 29.61 34.21 17.78
CA ASN A 353 30.63 35.25 17.73
C ASN A 353 31.87 34.87 18.58
N SER A 354 33.08 34.84 18.00
CA SER A 354 34.33 35.21 18.70
C SER A 354 35.58 35.28 17.80
N PRO A 355 36.62 36.04 18.20
CA PRO A 355 37.43 36.83 17.27
C PRO A 355 38.91 36.41 17.15
N GLY A 356 39.58 36.92 16.10
CA GLY A 356 40.97 37.36 16.20
C GLY A 356 41.94 36.90 15.12
N TYR A 357 42.77 37.87 14.67
CA TYR A 357 43.93 37.81 13.77
C TYR A 357 43.63 37.75 12.26
N GLY A 358 44.08 38.66 11.38
CA GLY A 358 45.06 39.74 11.48
C GLY A 358 46.16 39.56 10.42
N GLY A 359 46.21 40.45 9.41
CA GLY A 359 47.32 40.60 8.45
C GLY A 359 46.87 40.51 6.99
N SER A 360 46.61 41.62 6.28
CA SER A 360 47.56 42.56 5.64
C SER A 360 48.37 41.98 4.47
N GLY A 361 48.19 42.54 3.28
CA GLY A 361 49.11 42.39 2.15
C GLY A 361 48.44 42.57 0.80
N GLY A 362 48.45 43.81 0.30
CA GLY A 362 47.89 44.15 -1.01
C GLY A 362 48.84 43.97 -2.20
N ILE A 363 48.32 44.48 -3.32
CA ILE A 363 48.90 44.93 -4.60
C ILE A 363 49.43 43.92 -5.63
N GLY A 364 48.89 44.04 -6.86
CA GLY A 364 49.55 43.63 -8.10
C GLY A 364 48.61 43.29 -9.26
N ALA A 365 48.19 44.29 -10.03
CA ALA A 365 47.44 44.14 -11.27
C ALA A 365 48.29 43.56 -12.42
N LEU A 366 47.66 42.85 -13.36
CA LEU A 366 47.67 43.05 -14.84
C LEU A 366 47.33 41.75 -15.62
N ASN A 367 46.09 41.72 -16.15
CA ASN A 367 45.54 41.28 -17.46
C ASN A 367 46.35 40.38 -18.46
N PRO A 368 45.73 39.84 -19.54
CA PRO A 368 45.00 38.56 -19.61
C PRO A 368 45.50 37.61 -20.72
N GLY A 369 45.02 36.37 -20.72
CA GLY A 369 44.89 35.53 -21.92
C GLY A 369 45.98 34.47 -22.15
N GLY A 370 45.54 33.24 -22.39
CA GLY A 370 46.39 32.16 -22.91
C GLY A 370 46.08 30.80 -22.30
N MET A 371 45.46 29.93 -23.09
CA MET A 371 45.10 28.55 -22.77
C MET A 371 46.29 27.70 -22.31
N GLY A 372 46.07 26.81 -21.33
CA GLY A 372 47.03 25.75 -20.96
C GLY A 372 46.55 24.95 -19.75
N ARG A 373 46.47 23.64 -19.91
CA ARG A 373 46.07 22.61 -18.93
C ARG A 373 47.07 22.55 -17.76
N ASP A 374 46.63 22.08 -16.58
CA ASP A 374 47.34 21.08 -15.75
C ASP A 374 46.64 20.79 -14.39
N HIS A 375 46.57 19.49 -14.06
CA HIS A 375 46.43 18.87 -12.72
C HIS A 375 47.64 19.25 -11.84
N PRO A 376 47.62 19.20 -10.47
CA PRO A 376 47.63 17.92 -9.71
C PRO A 376 47.09 17.92 -8.25
N GLU A 377 46.89 16.70 -7.71
CA GLU A 377 47.22 16.14 -6.35
C GLU A 377 47.03 16.98 -5.04
N TYR A 378 46.68 16.48 -3.85
CA TYR A 378 46.36 15.18 -3.24
C TYR A 378 45.80 15.43 -1.81
N THR A 379 45.21 14.39 -1.22
CA THR A 379 45.15 13.97 0.21
C THR A 379 43.79 13.92 0.91
N ALA A 380 43.37 12.67 1.19
CA ALA A 380 43.00 12.08 2.49
C ALA A 380 41.77 12.67 3.25
N ASN A 381 40.89 11.92 3.91
CA ASN A 381 40.68 10.49 4.17
C ASN A 381 39.42 10.44 5.08
N LEU A 382 38.45 9.54 4.84
CA LEU A 382 37.79 8.69 5.86
C LEU A 382 36.49 8.04 5.31
N ASN A 383 36.55 6.71 5.28
CA ASN A 383 35.47 5.71 5.20
C ASN A 383 34.44 5.90 6.33
N GLY A 384 33.23 5.32 6.38
CA GLY A 384 32.48 4.31 5.60
C GLY A 384 30.98 4.52 5.94
N TRP A 385 30.02 3.86 5.31
CA TRP A 385 29.71 2.43 5.46
C TRP A 385 29.24 1.85 4.12
N GLN A 386 29.82 0.71 3.76
CA GLN A 386 29.50 -0.03 2.55
C GLN A 386 28.31 -0.96 2.77
N ASN A 387 27.53 -1.06 1.69
CA ASN A 387 26.67 -2.16 1.31
C ASN A 387 27.34 -3.53 1.55
N SER A 388 26.54 -4.51 2.00
CA SER A 388 26.90 -5.93 1.99
C SER A 388 26.17 -6.68 0.87
N PRO A 389 26.76 -7.79 0.36
CA PRO A 389 26.71 -8.10 -1.05
C PRO A 389 25.89 -9.34 -1.41
N THR A 390 25.55 -9.40 -2.69
CA THR A 390 25.26 -10.59 -3.49
C THR A 390 26.36 -11.65 -3.33
N THR A 391 25.96 -12.92 -3.22
CA THR A 391 26.85 -14.07 -3.37
C THR A 391 26.35 -14.97 -4.50
N THR A 392 27.23 -15.23 -5.45
CA THR A 392 27.09 -16.25 -6.50
C THR A 392 28.39 -17.05 -6.57
N THR A 393 28.28 -18.27 -7.09
CA THR A 393 29.30 -19.30 -7.39
C THR A 393 29.66 -20.20 -6.21
N THR A 394 29.68 -21.54 -6.33
CA THR A 394 30.22 -22.37 -7.42
C THR A 394 29.54 -23.74 -7.53
N GLU A 395 29.57 -24.29 -8.75
CA GLU A 395 29.44 -25.71 -9.10
C GLU A 395 30.37 -26.61 -8.29
N GLU A 396 29.90 -27.81 -7.92
CA GLU A 396 30.77 -28.96 -7.64
C GLU A 396 30.14 -30.23 -8.24
N GLN A 397 30.96 -30.95 -9.01
CA GLN A 397 30.62 -32.12 -9.80
C GLN A 397 30.46 -33.40 -8.95
N GLU A 398 29.55 -34.25 -9.44
CA GLU A 398 29.59 -35.72 -9.50
C GLU A 398 30.38 -36.49 -8.42
N GLY A 399 29.61 -37.18 -7.56
CA GLY A 399 30.06 -38.34 -6.82
C GLY A 399 29.00 -39.44 -6.89
N GLU A 400 29.19 -40.38 -7.82
CA GLU A 400 28.49 -41.66 -7.86
C GLU A 400 28.74 -42.45 -6.56
N GLU A 401 27.69 -42.85 -5.85
CA GLU A 401 27.78 -43.95 -4.88
C GLU A 401 26.59 -44.91 -5.01
N VAL A 402 26.82 -45.89 -5.88
CA VAL A 402 26.51 -47.32 -5.77
C VAL A 402 25.34 -47.72 -4.85
N VAL A 403 24.22 -48.05 -5.50
CA VAL A 403 23.13 -48.87 -4.95
C VAL A 403 23.56 -50.34 -4.99
N PRO A 404 23.50 -51.12 -3.88
CA PRO A 404 23.65 -52.56 -3.98
C PRO A 404 22.31 -53.22 -4.36
N ALA A 405 22.32 -53.89 -5.50
CA ALA A 405 21.33 -54.87 -5.90
C ALA A 405 21.65 -56.25 -5.29
N ALA A 406 20.65 -56.87 -4.65
CA ALA A 406 20.36 -58.32 -4.53
C ALA A 406 19.29 -58.47 -3.42
N ALA A 407 18.24 -59.29 -3.52
CA ALA A 407 18.05 -60.47 -4.33
C ALA A 407 16.56 -60.64 -4.70
N GLU A 408 16.32 -61.08 -5.93
CA GLU A 408 15.11 -61.80 -6.29
C GLU A 408 15.06 -63.12 -5.52
N ASP A 409 13.95 -63.39 -4.85
CA ASP A 409 13.52 -64.76 -4.58
C ASP A 409 11.99 -64.79 -4.71
N ASN A 410 11.53 -65.30 -5.85
CA ASN A 410 10.15 -65.71 -6.06
C ASN A 410 10.19 -67.22 -6.28
N PRO A 411 9.38 -67.99 -5.55
CA PRO A 411 8.70 -69.07 -6.21
C PRO A 411 7.22 -69.13 -5.86
N GLY A 412 6.41 -69.00 -6.90
CA GLY A 412 5.43 -70.04 -7.25
C GLY A 412 4.06 -69.97 -6.59
N GLY A 413 3.03 -69.93 -7.43
CA GLY A 413 1.67 -70.25 -7.02
C GLY A 413 0.59 -69.73 -7.96
N ALA A 414 0.39 -70.42 -9.08
CA ALA A 414 -0.69 -70.27 -10.06
C ALA A 414 -2.09 -70.60 -9.45
N PRO A 415 -3.14 -70.81 -10.27
CA PRO A 415 -3.86 -69.86 -11.14
C PRO A 415 -5.36 -69.81 -10.76
N LEU A 416 -6.14 -68.90 -11.35
CA LEU A 416 -7.59 -69.08 -11.46
C LEU A 416 -8.05 -68.76 -12.89
N ASP A 417 -8.97 -69.62 -13.33
CA ASP A 417 -9.63 -69.76 -14.63
C ASP A 417 -10.23 -68.49 -15.23
#